data_AF-A0A9C7SFV2-F1
#
_entry.id   AF-A0A9C7SFV2-F1
#
_cell.length_a   1.000
_cell.length_b   1.000
_cell.length_c   1.000
_cell.angle_alpha   90.00
_cell.angle_beta   90.00
_cell.angle_gamma   90.00
#
_symmetry.space_group_name_H-M   'P 1'
#
loop_
_entity.id
_entity.type
_entity.pdbx_description
1 polymer ?
#
loop_
_entity_poly.entity_id
_entity_poly.type
_entity_poly.pdbx_seq_one_letter_code
_entity_poly.pdbx_strand_id
1 'polypeptide(L)'
;RGYAPYMKRLLDRGELALARWRCGLPSTTPAAQAGIMYGENFDIPAFRWYEKDSGTSVVCKVPKLARAVQERVSAGREGILKGGSSYANMMDGDARLSLFTLSALGRQRFFESVRGVGFFLLFLLSPLRVARVVLLSLWEYLVEMAKRAIALFVPGRRYRRPFDVLSPFLGILINVVLREIQTFGVIVDIYRGMPAIYVNYYSYDEAAHHFGPTSVEAFKALRGIDKQIKQIDRIRTRYRRREYDLHILSDHGMTPSVPFQQLYGCTLGQYIARQVGEGVFTDERWGKEGRETIEAQFLMEELKGLEGRLSKRGGALVRLMGRFLEERVGPEEEMPWDLSRRGDIVVRSSGSMAHIYFNVSPSPLDLSEIAVLYPSLLRQLIEHPGIGLVVGREGGETVIVGKRGTITLDEEGAEIQGENPLASLPEPELAAEQLRRLASFPHSGDLILFGAWHGDGKLICFEDQVASHGGLGGPQDYPFIMYPRRLNLDLEKVTNAKDLYPHFAAYLDGTRRPAH
;
A
#
# COMPACT_ATOMS: atom_id res chain seq x y z
N ARG A 1 3.32 6.18 26.19
CA ARG A 1 2.65 4.98 26.77
C ARG A 1 3.60 3.80 27.09
N GLY A 2 4.93 3.94 26.97
CA GLY A 2 5.88 2.94 27.50
C GLY A 2 6.02 1.62 26.73
N TYR A 3 5.48 1.51 25.51
CA TYR A 3 5.52 0.28 24.72
C TYR A 3 6.80 0.09 23.90
N ALA A 4 7.59 1.15 23.70
CA ALA A 4 8.89 1.12 23.05
C ALA A 4 10.01 1.66 23.96
N PRO A 5 10.25 1.02 25.12
CA PRO A 5 11.18 1.55 26.12
C PRO A 5 12.63 1.58 25.65
N TYR A 6 13.06 0.70 24.75
CA TYR A 6 14.42 0.72 24.22
C TYR A 6 14.63 1.85 23.22
N MET A 7 13.72 2.00 22.25
CA MET A 7 13.76 3.12 21.30
C MET A 7 13.71 4.46 22.03
N LYS A 8 12.85 4.61 23.05
CA LYS A 8 12.82 5.81 23.89
C LYS A 8 14.19 6.07 24.55
N ARG A 9 14.85 5.04 25.07
CA ARG A 9 16.16 5.17 25.70
C ARG A 9 17.23 5.66 24.71
N LEU A 10 17.20 5.21 23.46
CA LEU A 10 18.13 5.68 22.43
C LEU A 10 17.94 7.18 22.13
N LEU A 11 16.69 7.67 22.18
CA LEU A 11 16.37 9.10 22.06
C LEU A 11 16.82 9.89 23.29
N ASP A 12 16.50 9.39 24.49
CA ASP A 12 16.84 10.05 25.77
C ASP A 12 18.36 10.22 25.94
N ARG A 13 19.15 9.29 25.39
CA ARG A 13 20.63 9.35 25.38
C ARG A 13 21.21 10.20 24.26
N GLY A 14 20.38 10.69 23.34
CA GLY A 14 20.82 11.45 22.17
C GLY A 14 21.57 10.62 21.12
N GLU A 15 21.51 9.28 21.18
CA GLU A 15 22.17 8.39 20.22
C GLU A 15 21.47 8.46 18.85
N LEU A 16 20.13 8.47 18.87
CA LEU A 16 19.29 8.64 17.68
C LEU A 16 18.46 9.93 17.75
N ALA A 17 18.17 10.51 16.60
CA ALA A 17 17.12 11.52 16.41
C ALA A 17 15.86 10.85 15.83
N LEU A 18 14.68 11.39 16.15
CA LEU A 18 13.39 10.94 15.61
C LEU A 18 12.81 12.04 14.73
N ALA A 19 12.41 11.70 13.52
CA ALA A 19 11.72 12.63 12.63
C ALA A 19 10.59 11.93 11.87
N ARG A 20 9.61 12.75 11.46
CA ARG A 20 8.56 12.35 10.51
C ARG A 20 9.05 12.64 9.10
N TRP A 21 8.60 11.85 8.14
CA TRP A 21 8.89 12.01 6.72
C TRP A 21 7.65 11.64 5.90
N ARG A 22 7.60 11.96 4.60
CA ARG A 22 6.47 11.59 3.72
C ARG A 22 6.83 10.39 2.86
N CYS A 23 6.04 9.32 2.95
CA CYS A 23 6.24 8.13 2.10
C CYS A 23 5.87 8.38 0.63
N GLY A 24 5.03 9.38 0.37
CA GLY A 24 4.40 9.60 -0.93
C GLY A 24 3.25 8.64 -1.18
N LEU A 25 2.62 8.78 -2.34
CA LEU A 25 1.50 7.96 -2.78
C LEU A 25 1.96 6.95 -3.86
N PRO A 26 1.58 5.66 -3.75
CA PRO A 26 0.75 5.08 -2.69
C PRO A 26 1.53 4.84 -1.39
N SER A 27 0.88 5.03 -0.23
CA SER A 27 1.47 4.80 1.10
C SER A 27 1.52 3.30 1.46
N THR A 28 2.24 2.52 0.65
CA THR A 28 2.30 1.06 0.73
C THR A 28 3.73 0.53 0.80
N THR A 29 3.93 -0.62 1.45
CA THR A 29 5.22 -1.31 1.52
C THR A 29 5.92 -1.51 0.17
N PRO A 30 5.28 -2.01 -0.91
CA PRO A 30 5.97 -2.16 -2.19
C PRO A 30 6.51 -0.83 -2.74
N ALA A 31 5.71 0.24 -2.74
CA ALA A 31 6.15 1.54 -3.23
C ALA A 31 7.22 2.20 -2.34
N ALA A 32 7.10 2.05 -1.02
CA ALA A 32 8.07 2.59 -0.09
C ALA A 32 9.42 1.84 -0.17
N GLN A 33 9.40 0.50 -0.19
CA GLN A 33 10.63 -0.29 -0.32
C GLN A 33 11.28 -0.11 -1.69
N ALA A 34 10.51 -0.03 -2.78
CA ALA A 34 11.00 0.33 -4.10
C ALA A 34 11.80 1.64 -4.05
N GLY A 35 11.16 2.69 -3.52
CA GLY A 35 11.76 4.02 -3.41
C GLY A 35 13.03 3.99 -2.57
N ILE A 36 12.96 3.43 -1.35
CA ILE A 36 14.10 3.38 -0.43
C ILE A 36 15.26 2.54 -0.98
N MET A 37 14.97 1.39 -1.61
CA MET A 37 15.99 0.42 -1.99
C MET A 37 16.59 0.64 -3.37
N TYR A 38 15.85 1.24 -4.31
CA TYR A 38 16.28 1.42 -5.70
C TYR A 38 16.21 2.87 -6.20
N GLY A 39 15.69 3.81 -5.40
CA GLY A 39 15.55 5.21 -5.80
C GLY A 39 14.45 5.46 -6.82
N GLU A 40 13.56 4.48 -7.01
CA GLU A 40 12.43 4.56 -7.92
C GLU A 40 11.23 3.81 -7.35
N ASN A 41 10.04 4.34 -7.58
CA ASN A 41 8.77 3.67 -7.27
C ASN A 41 7.66 4.10 -8.24
N PHE A 42 8.03 4.51 -9.45
CA PHE A 42 7.12 4.74 -10.56
C PHE A 42 6.41 3.45 -10.96
N ASP A 43 5.14 3.58 -11.36
CA ASP A 43 4.32 2.48 -11.86
C ASP A 43 4.08 1.33 -10.85
N ILE A 44 4.05 1.69 -9.55
CA ILE A 44 3.49 0.87 -8.47
C ILE A 44 2.25 1.61 -7.95
N PRO A 45 1.07 1.40 -8.54
CA PRO A 45 -0.11 2.21 -8.23
C PRO A 45 -0.71 1.89 -6.86
N ALA A 46 -0.60 0.66 -6.38
CA ALA A 46 -1.14 0.24 -5.09
C ALA A 46 -0.51 -1.07 -4.60
N PHE A 47 -1.00 -1.61 -3.48
CA PHE A 47 -0.63 -2.96 -3.03
C PHE A 47 -1.22 -4.06 -3.94
N ARG A 48 -2.35 -3.77 -4.59
CA ARG A 48 -3.01 -4.61 -5.59
C ARG A 48 -3.52 -3.76 -6.74
N TRP A 49 -3.26 -4.18 -7.97
CA TRP A 49 -3.74 -3.50 -9.17
C TRP A 49 -4.00 -4.48 -10.30
N TYR A 50 -4.43 -3.98 -11.45
CA TYR A 50 -4.68 -4.77 -12.65
C TYR A 50 -3.94 -4.13 -13.83
N GLU A 51 -3.23 -4.94 -14.60
CA GLU A 51 -2.50 -4.52 -15.80
C GLU A 51 -3.38 -4.85 -17.02
N LYS A 52 -3.98 -3.83 -17.66
CA LYS A 52 -4.96 -4.00 -18.76
C LYS A 52 -4.33 -4.62 -20.01
N ASP A 53 -3.08 -4.28 -20.29
CA ASP A 53 -2.29 -4.77 -21.42
C ASP A 53 -2.05 -6.28 -21.37
N SER A 54 -1.82 -6.83 -20.17
CA SER A 54 -1.55 -8.27 -19.96
C SER A 54 -2.74 -9.05 -19.38
N GLY A 55 -3.79 -8.37 -18.94
CA GLY A 55 -4.90 -8.98 -18.20
C GLY A 55 -4.50 -9.53 -16.82
N THR A 56 -3.40 -9.03 -16.24
CA THR A 56 -2.81 -9.60 -15.02
C THR A 56 -3.29 -8.87 -13.77
N SER A 57 -3.87 -9.62 -12.83
CA SER A 57 -4.21 -9.14 -11.48
C SER A 57 -2.97 -9.22 -10.59
N VAL A 58 -2.35 -8.07 -10.33
CA VAL A 58 -1.13 -7.99 -9.50
C VAL A 58 -1.49 -7.87 -8.02
N VAL A 59 -0.80 -8.65 -7.20
CA VAL A 59 -0.86 -8.60 -5.73
C VAL A 59 0.55 -8.74 -5.19
N CYS A 60 1.03 -7.74 -4.45
CA CYS A 60 2.32 -7.74 -3.76
C CYS A 60 2.34 -8.67 -2.53
N LYS A 61 1.84 -9.90 -2.68
CA LYS A 61 2.02 -11.05 -1.78
C LYS A 61 2.54 -12.27 -2.53
N VAL A 62 2.42 -12.27 -3.87
CA VAL A 62 2.83 -13.37 -4.72
C VAL A 62 4.29 -13.17 -5.12
N PRO A 63 5.21 -14.08 -4.73
CA PRO A 63 6.64 -13.93 -4.99
C PRO A 63 7.02 -13.61 -6.43
N LYS A 64 6.43 -14.35 -7.40
CA LYS A 64 6.68 -14.16 -8.83
C LYS A 64 6.30 -12.75 -9.30
N LEU A 65 5.20 -12.20 -8.80
CA LEU A 65 4.73 -10.86 -9.17
C LEU A 65 5.55 -9.78 -8.48
N ALA A 66 5.87 -9.94 -7.19
CA ALA A 66 6.77 -9.05 -6.47
C ALA A 66 8.15 -8.96 -7.15
N ARG A 67 8.63 -10.07 -7.71
CA ARG A 67 9.86 -10.09 -8.50
C ARG A 67 9.76 -9.33 -9.82
N ALA A 68 8.68 -9.51 -10.58
CA ALA A 68 8.48 -8.78 -11.82
C ALA A 68 8.45 -7.26 -11.58
N VAL A 69 7.80 -6.84 -10.49
CA VAL A 69 7.79 -5.44 -10.04
C VAL A 69 9.20 -4.95 -9.69
N GLN A 70 9.98 -5.75 -8.94
CA GLN A 70 11.36 -5.38 -8.61
C GLN A 70 12.23 -5.24 -9.85
N GLU A 71 12.14 -6.16 -10.82
CA GLU A 71 12.93 -6.11 -12.06
C GLU A 71 12.60 -4.84 -12.87
N ARG A 72 11.31 -4.45 -12.93
CA ARG A 72 10.84 -3.20 -13.56
C ARG A 72 11.39 -1.95 -12.86
N VAL A 73 11.32 -1.91 -11.53
CA VAL A 73 11.72 -0.76 -10.72
C VAL A 73 13.24 -0.58 -10.67
N SER A 74 13.98 -1.68 -10.51
CA SER A 74 15.44 -1.63 -10.49
C SER A 74 15.92 -1.02 -11.80
N ALA A 75 15.46 -1.48 -12.96
CA ALA A 75 15.82 -0.93 -14.27
C ALA A 75 17.35 -0.71 -14.45
N GLY A 76 18.17 -1.58 -13.83
CA GLY A 76 19.63 -1.47 -13.83
C GLY A 76 20.25 -0.59 -12.73
N ARG A 77 19.44 0.04 -11.88
CA ARG A 77 19.88 0.76 -10.67
C ARG A 77 20.39 -0.22 -9.62
N GLU A 78 21.42 0.19 -8.89
CA GLU A 78 21.99 -0.62 -7.82
C GLU A 78 21.15 -0.54 -6.54
N GLY A 79 20.77 -1.69 -6.01
CA GLY A 79 20.04 -1.76 -4.75
C GLY A 79 20.90 -1.46 -3.52
N ILE A 80 20.34 -0.80 -2.50
CA ILE A 80 21.06 -0.39 -1.26
C ILE A 80 21.67 -1.55 -0.45
N LEU A 81 21.32 -2.81 -0.78
CA LEU A 81 21.78 -4.01 -0.08
C LEU A 81 22.76 -4.84 -0.91
N LYS A 82 23.35 -4.29 -1.98
CA LYS A 82 24.35 -4.98 -2.80
C LYS A 82 25.44 -5.64 -1.95
N GLY A 83 25.54 -6.97 -2.04
CA GLY A 83 26.50 -7.77 -1.26
C GLY A 83 26.13 -8.00 0.21
N GLY A 84 25.03 -7.40 0.67
CA GLY A 84 24.48 -7.46 2.02
C GLY A 84 23.38 -8.49 2.19
N SER A 85 22.43 -8.22 3.09
CA SER A 85 21.41 -9.18 3.53
C SER A 85 20.03 -8.54 3.71
N SER A 86 19.00 -9.23 3.22
CA SER A 86 17.60 -8.81 3.22
C SER A 86 16.75 -9.86 3.93
N TYR A 87 15.95 -9.43 4.91
CA TYR A 87 15.11 -10.30 5.74
C TYR A 87 13.65 -9.87 5.72
N ALA A 88 12.78 -10.74 5.22
CA ALA A 88 11.32 -10.57 5.20
C ALA A 88 10.81 -9.29 4.50
N ASN A 89 11.59 -8.81 3.53
CA ASN A 89 11.24 -7.63 2.74
C ASN A 89 10.34 -8.03 1.55
N MET A 90 9.69 -7.04 0.94
CA MET A 90 9.04 -7.24 -0.36
C MET A 90 10.09 -7.36 -1.45
N MET A 91 11.11 -6.50 -1.38
CA MET A 91 12.22 -6.40 -2.33
C MET A 91 13.55 -6.81 -1.70
N ASP A 92 14.47 -7.34 -2.50
CA ASP A 92 15.75 -7.83 -1.99
C ASP A 92 16.85 -6.76 -1.95
N GLY A 93 16.69 -5.63 -2.64
CA GLY A 93 17.67 -4.55 -2.65
C GLY A 93 19.04 -4.99 -3.19
N ASP A 94 19.08 -6.01 -4.04
CA ASP A 94 20.30 -6.68 -4.54
C ASP A 94 21.12 -7.40 -3.45
N ALA A 95 20.46 -7.81 -2.36
CA ALA A 95 21.09 -8.56 -1.29
C ALA A 95 21.67 -9.90 -1.78
N ARG A 96 22.87 -10.22 -1.29
CA ARG A 96 23.51 -11.52 -1.53
C ARG A 96 22.78 -12.64 -0.81
N LEU A 97 22.28 -12.36 0.39
CA LEU A 97 21.44 -13.26 1.18
C LEU A 97 20.06 -12.64 1.31
N SER A 98 19.04 -13.36 0.87
CA SER A 98 17.65 -12.92 0.97
C SER A 98 16.82 -14.03 1.59
N LEU A 99 16.34 -13.82 2.82
CA LEU A 99 15.61 -14.82 3.60
C LEU A 99 14.19 -14.33 3.88
N PHE A 100 13.20 -15.11 3.46
CA PHE A 100 11.77 -14.77 3.51
C PHE A 100 11.38 -13.49 2.76
N THR A 101 12.25 -12.99 1.89
CA THR A 101 11.95 -11.83 1.03
C THR A 101 11.11 -12.28 -0.16
N LEU A 102 9.95 -11.66 -0.35
CA LEU A 102 8.94 -12.14 -1.30
C LEU A 102 9.44 -12.15 -2.75
N SER A 103 10.13 -11.10 -3.23
CA SER A 103 10.69 -11.08 -4.59
C SER A 103 11.80 -12.11 -4.85
N ALA A 104 12.44 -12.62 -3.79
CA ALA A 104 13.51 -13.62 -3.89
C ALA A 104 13.00 -15.07 -3.76
N LEU A 105 11.75 -15.28 -3.33
CA LEU A 105 11.11 -16.60 -3.28
C LEU A 105 10.90 -17.12 -4.71
N GLY A 106 11.58 -18.22 -5.08
CA GLY A 106 11.50 -18.82 -6.42
C GLY A 106 12.77 -18.71 -7.26
N ARG A 107 13.80 -18.03 -6.76
CA ARG A 107 15.17 -18.36 -7.20
C ARG A 107 15.44 -19.80 -6.72
N GLN A 108 16.14 -20.61 -7.51
CA GLN A 108 16.70 -21.92 -7.11
C GLN A 108 17.70 -21.79 -5.93
N ARG A 109 17.45 -20.99 -4.89
CA ARG A 109 18.43 -20.59 -3.86
C ARG A 109 17.94 -20.69 -2.42
N PHE A 110 16.66 -21.00 -2.20
CA PHE A 110 16.13 -21.17 -0.84
C PHE A 110 16.76 -22.40 -0.16
N PHE A 111 16.97 -23.49 -0.91
CA PHE A 111 17.61 -24.72 -0.44
C PHE A 111 19.00 -25.00 -1.05
N GLU A 112 19.37 -24.41 -2.19
CA GLU A 112 20.70 -24.63 -2.80
C GLU A 112 21.80 -23.76 -2.21
N SER A 113 21.48 -22.67 -1.49
CA SER A 113 22.52 -21.98 -0.73
C SER A 113 22.81 -22.81 0.54
N VAL A 114 23.96 -23.49 0.56
CA VAL A 114 24.52 -24.19 1.74
C VAL A 114 24.45 -23.32 3.02
N ARG A 115 24.40 -21.98 2.85
CA ARG A 115 24.25 -21.00 3.93
C ARG A 115 22.83 -20.84 4.49
N GLY A 116 21.76 -21.01 3.69
CA GLY A 116 20.37 -20.92 4.17
C GLY A 116 19.98 -22.12 5.03
N VAL A 117 20.34 -23.32 4.58
CA VAL A 117 20.19 -24.57 5.37
C VAL A 117 21.09 -24.52 6.61
N GLY A 118 22.35 -24.07 6.47
CA GLY A 118 23.24 -23.89 7.61
C GLY A 118 22.70 -22.89 8.65
N PHE A 119 22.00 -21.84 8.22
CA PHE A 119 21.36 -20.89 9.12
C PHE A 119 20.15 -21.50 9.86
N PHE A 120 19.29 -22.24 9.16
CA PHE A 120 18.17 -22.95 9.77
C PHE A 120 18.66 -24.00 10.78
N LEU A 121 19.70 -24.75 10.43
CA LEU A 121 20.36 -25.70 11.35
C LEU A 121 20.97 -24.98 12.55
N LEU A 122 21.67 -23.86 12.36
CA LEU A 122 22.22 -23.06 13.48
C LEU A 122 21.12 -22.55 14.43
N PHE A 123 19.95 -22.21 13.90
CA PHE A 123 18.81 -21.81 14.72
C PHE A 123 18.26 -23.00 15.52
N LEU A 124 18.06 -24.15 14.88
CA LEU A 124 17.61 -25.38 15.55
C LEU A 124 18.60 -25.88 16.61
N LEU A 125 19.90 -25.69 16.38
CA LEU A 125 20.96 -25.99 17.34
C LEU A 125 21.07 -24.99 18.49
N SER A 126 20.15 -24.01 18.58
CA SER A 126 20.03 -23.10 19.71
C SER A 126 18.85 -23.50 20.62
N PRO A 127 18.98 -24.54 21.47
CA PRO A 127 17.87 -25.16 22.18
C PRO A 127 17.09 -24.17 23.07
N LEU A 128 17.79 -23.21 23.70
CA LEU A 128 17.15 -22.17 24.51
C LEU A 128 16.29 -21.21 23.68
N ARG A 129 16.72 -20.88 22.44
CA ARG A 129 15.91 -20.03 21.55
C ARG A 129 14.71 -20.78 21.03
N VAL A 130 14.90 -22.03 20.60
CA VAL A 130 13.80 -22.89 20.15
C VAL A 130 12.77 -23.05 21.27
N ALA A 131 13.19 -23.39 22.49
CA ALA A 131 12.30 -23.50 23.64
C ALA A 131 11.55 -22.18 23.92
N ARG A 132 12.26 -21.04 23.88
CA ARG A 132 11.64 -19.72 24.07
C ARG A 132 10.59 -19.41 23.01
N VAL A 133 10.88 -19.69 21.74
CA VAL A 133 9.95 -19.47 20.62
C VAL A 133 8.71 -20.35 20.77
N VAL A 134 8.89 -21.63 21.11
CA VAL A 134 7.79 -22.57 21.37
C VAL A 134 6.92 -22.08 22.53
N LEU A 135 7.53 -21.71 23.66
CA LEU A 135 6.80 -21.23 24.83
C LEU A 135 6.06 -19.91 24.58
N LEU A 136 6.68 -18.95 23.88
CA LEU A 136 6.03 -17.69 23.53
C LEU A 136 4.87 -17.90 22.56
N SER A 137 5.04 -18.77 21.56
CA SER A 137 3.98 -19.09 20.58
C SER A 137 2.80 -19.79 21.27
N LEU A 138 3.10 -20.75 22.16
CA LEU A 138 2.08 -21.43 22.97
C LEU A 138 1.34 -20.45 23.87
N TRP A 139 2.06 -19.54 24.54
CA TRP A 139 1.45 -18.52 25.39
C TRP A 139 0.55 -17.57 24.61
N GLU A 140 0.99 -17.03 23.47
CA GLU A 140 0.17 -16.14 22.63
C GLU A 140 -1.08 -16.86 22.12
N TYR A 141 -0.95 -18.12 21.73
CA TYR A 141 -2.10 -18.96 21.34
C TYR A 141 -3.10 -19.16 22.48
N LEU A 142 -2.64 -19.50 23.69
CA LEU A 142 -3.50 -19.67 24.86
C LEU A 142 -4.25 -18.37 25.22
N VAL A 143 -3.57 -17.22 25.14
CA VAL A 143 -4.20 -15.90 25.36
C VAL A 143 -5.28 -15.62 24.32
N GLU A 144 -5.03 -15.93 23.03
CA GLU A 144 -6.01 -15.73 21.97
C GLU A 144 -7.23 -16.65 22.14
N MET A 145 -7.02 -17.92 22.52
CA MET A 145 -8.09 -18.85 22.85
C MET A 145 -8.92 -18.36 24.04
N ALA A 146 -8.29 -17.86 25.10
CA ALA A 146 -9.00 -17.31 26.26
C ALA A 146 -9.84 -16.08 25.89
N LYS A 147 -9.31 -15.16 25.07
CA LYS A 147 -10.06 -13.99 24.58
C LYS A 147 -11.32 -14.39 23.80
N ARG A 148 -11.21 -15.41 22.96
CA ARG A 148 -12.34 -15.94 22.18
C ARG A 148 -13.37 -16.62 23.07
N ALA A 149 -12.92 -17.44 24.01
CA ALA A 149 -13.80 -18.06 24.99
C ALA A 149 -14.57 -17.00 25.76
N ILE A 150 -13.90 -15.94 26.26
CA ILE A 150 -14.57 -14.82 26.93
C ILE A 150 -15.56 -14.11 26.00
N ALA A 151 -15.20 -13.89 24.72
CA ALA A 151 -16.07 -13.21 23.76
C ALA A 151 -17.38 -13.96 23.48
N LEU A 152 -17.43 -15.29 23.66
CA LEU A 152 -18.66 -16.08 23.57
C LEU A 152 -19.67 -15.73 24.67
N PHE A 153 -19.20 -15.23 25.81
CA PHE A 153 -20.02 -14.92 26.99
C PHE A 153 -20.24 -13.42 27.19
N VAL A 154 -19.64 -12.55 26.36
CA VAL A 154 -19.78 -11.09 26.45
C VAL A 154 -20.64 -10.57 25.30
N PRO A 155 -21.85 -10.04 25.58
CA PRO A 155 -22.71 -9.45 24.55
C PRO A 155 -21.99 -8.33 23.80
N GLY A 156 -22.01 -8.39 22.47
CA GLY A 156 -21.42 -7.35 21.59
C GLY A 156 -19.99 -7.62 21.10
N ARG A 157 -19.27 -8.63 21.61
CA ARG A 157 -17.97 -9.05 21.05
C ARG A 157 -18.14 -10.23 20.09
N ARG A 158 -18.37 -9.96 18.81
CA ARG A 158 -18.44 -11.02 17.77
C ARG A 158 -17.07 -11.24 17.13
N TYR A 159 -16.45 -12.38 17.41
CA TYR A 159 -15.38 -12.92 16.55
C TYR A 159 -16.03 -13.56 15.32
N ARG A 160 -15.59 -13.18 14.11
CA ARG A 160 -16.18 -13.67 12.84
C ARG A 160 -16.06 -15.19 12.63
N ARG A 161 -15.08 -15.84 13.29
CA ARG A 161 -14.90 -17.30 13.30
C ARG A 161 -14.52 -17.78 14.71
N PRO A 162 -15.49 -17.97 15.62
CA PRO A 162 -15.19 -18.33 17.00
C PRO A 162 -14.56 -19.73 17.13
N PHE A 163 -14.80 -20.63 16.16
CA PHE A 163 -14.36 -22.01 16.16
C PHE A 163 -13.15 -22.31 15.25
N ASP A 164 -12.57 -21.30 14.59
CA ASP A 164 -11.37 -21.49 13.75
C ASP A 164 -10.11 -21.46 14.62
N VAL A 165 -9.63 -22.65 15.01
CA VAL A 165 -8.53 -22.83 15.95
C VAL A 165 -7.16 -22.92 15.26
N LEU A 166 -7.13 -23.43 14.03
CA LEU A 166 -5.90 -23.75 13.28
C LEU A 166 -5.30 -22.53 12.56
N SER A 167 -6.14 -21.72 11.89
CA SER A 167 -5.66 -20.53 11.17
C SER A 167 -4.96 -19.49 12.06
N PRO A 168 -5.48 -19.15 13.26
CA PRO A 168 -4.83 -18.21 14.17
C PRO A 168 -3.58 -18.79 14.85
N PHE A 169 -3.60 -20.09 15.17
CA PHE A 169 -2.41 -20.77 15.71
C PHE A 169 -1.24 -20.66 14.72
N LEU A 170 -1.51 -20.96 13.45
CA LEU A 170 -0.49 -20.90 12.42
C LEU A 170 0.00 -19.47 12.18
N GLY A 171 -0.89 -18.48 12.17
CA GLY A 171 -0.51 -17.06 12.03
C GLY A 171 0.34 -16.55 13.19
N ILE A 172 -0.06 -16.82 14.44
CA ILE A 172 0.68 -16.42 15.65
C ILE A 172 2.05 -17.12 15.71
N LEU A 173 2.08 -18.43 15.45
CA LEU A 173 3.32 -19.20 15.40
C LEU A 173 4.27 -18.63 14.34
N ILE A 174 3.79 -18.39 13.12
CA ILE A 174 4.58 -17.80 12.04
C ILE A 174 5.10 -16.41 12.45
N ASN A 175 4.27 -15.56 13.06
CA ASN A 175 4.67 -14.19 13.42
C ASN A 175 5.71 -14.14 14.54
N VAL A 176 5.58 -15.00 15.55
CA VAL A 176 6.56 -15.09 16.65
C VAL A 176 7.85 -15.75 16.18
N VAL A 177 7.74 -16.85 15.44
CA VAL A 177 8.88 -17.62 14.93
C VAL A 177 9.66 -16.81 13.90
N LEU A 178 9.00 -16.22 12.89
CA LEU A 178 9.67 -15.45 11.84
C LEU A 178 10.41 -14.26 12.44
N ARG A 179 9.82 -13.53 13.39
CA ARG A 179 10.49 -12.41 14.06
C ARG A 179 11.79 -12.83 14.76
N GLU A 180 11.79 -13.97 15.46
CA GLU A 180 12.99 -14.47 16.16
C GLU A 180 14.03 -15.02 15.17
N ILE A 181 13.59 -15.69 14.10
CA ILE A 181 14.48 -16.17 13.02
C ILE A 181 15.13 -14.98 12.30
N GLN A 182 14.36 -13.97 11.92
CA GLN A 182 14.88 -12.74 11.28
C GLN A 182 15.92 -12.05 12.18
N THR A 183 15.61 -11.88 13.47
CA THR A 183 16.52 -11.24 14.43
C THR A 183 17.82 -12.04 14.56
N PHE A 184 17.73 -13.38 14.63
CA PHE A 184 18.91 -14.23 14.67
C PHE A 184 19.76 -14.09 13.41
N GLY A 185 19.13 -13.98 12.24
CA GLY A 185 19.79 -13.74 10.96
C GLY A 185 20.63 -12.47 10.98
N VAL A 186 20.00 -11.36 11.35
CA VAL A 186 20.67 -10.07 11.50
C VAL A 186 21.87 -10.16 12.45
N ILE A 187 21.70 -10.82 13.61
CA ILE A 187 22.78 -11.01 14.58
C ILE A 187 23.96 -11.75 13.95
N VAL A 188 23.71 -12.87 13.26
CA VAL A 188 24.75 -13.66 12.57
C VAL A 188 25.47 -12.85 11.49
N ASP A 189 24.74 -12.02 10.75
CA ASP A 189 25.33 -11.22 9.68
C ASP A 189 26.13 -10.01 10.21
N ILE A 190 25.75 -9.47 11.37
CA ILE A 190 26.60 -8.54 12.12
C ILE A 190 27.94 -9.21 12.48
N TYR A 191 27.91 -10.44 13.03
CA TYR A 191 29.14 -11.20 13.34
C TYR A 191 30.01 -11.45 12.11
N ARG A 192 29.39 -11.71 10.95
CA ARG A 192 30.09 -11.94 9.68
C ARG A 192 30.62 -10.64 9.05
N GLY A 193 30.17 -9.47 9.50
CA GLY A 193 30.57 -8.18 8.93
C GLY A 193 29.95 -7.91 7.55
N MET A 194 28.69 -8.34 7.33
CA MET A 194 27.97 -8.07 6.08
C MET A 194 27.86 -6.56 5.80
N PRO A 195 27.92 -6.11 4.53
CA PRO A 195 28.05 -4.69 4.25
C PRO A 195 26.83 -3.84 4.59
N ALA A 196 25.64 -4.38 4.35
CA ALA A 196 24.36 -3.76 4.65
C ALA A 196 23.38 -4.86 5.07
N ILE A 197 22.51 -4.55 6.02
CA ILE A 197 21.49 -5.49 6.52
C ILE A 197 20.18 -4.73 6.66
N TYR A 198 19.12 -5.23 6.03
CA TYR A 198 17.77 -4.68 6.14
C TYR A 198 16.80 -5.78 6.58
N VAL A 199 16.03 -5.51 7.63
CA VAL A 199 15.04 -6.44 8.18
C VAL A 199 13.70 -5.73 8.35
N ASN A 200 12.63 -6.38 7.91
CA ASN A 200 11.26 -5.89 8.07
C ASN A 200 10.47 -6.73 9.08
N TYR A 201 9.82 -6.06 10.03
CA TYR A 201 8.97 -6.68 11.06
C TYR A 201 7.50 -6.26 10.88
N TYR A 202 6.72 -7.09 10.18
CA TYR A 202 5.33 -6.80 9.80
C TYR A 202 4.29 -6.93 10.94
N SER A 203 4.69 -7.44 12.11
CA SER A 203 3.74 -7.78 13.19
C SER A 203 2.91 -6.61 13.74
N TYR A 204 3.40 -5.37 13.66
CA TYR A 204 2.63 -4.20 14.08
C TYR A 204 1.51 -3.88 13.08
N ASP A 205 1.85 -3.92 11.79
CA ASP A 205 0.93 -3.61 10.69
C ASP A 205 -0.26 -4.57 10.67
N GLU A 206 0.00 -5.87 10.73
CA GLU A 206 -1.04 -6.91 10.81
C GLU A 206 -1.97 -6.71 12.00
N ALA A 207 -1.40 -6.43 13.18
CA ALA A 207 -2.21 -6.16 14.37
C ALA A 207 -3.00 -4.86 14.25
N ALA A 208 -2.43 -3.82 13.64
CA ALA A 208 -3.09 -2.53 13.49
C ALA A 208 -4.29 -2.62 12.53
N HIS A 209 -4.19 -3.36 11.42
CA HIS A 209 -5.31 -3.59 10.50
C HIS A 209 -6.52 -4.23 11.16
N HIS A 210 -6.29 -5.18 12.08
CA HIS A 210 -7.36 -5.94 12.73
C HIS A 210 -7.92 -5.29 14.00
N PHE A 211 -7.08 -4.60 14.78
CA PHE A 211 -7.45 -4.10 16.10
C PHE A 211 -7.42 -2.58 16.22
N GLY A 212 -6.85 -1.87 15.24
CA GLY A 212 -6.62 -0.43 15.25
C GLY A 212 -5.18 -0.06 15.65
N PRO A 213 -4.67 1.11 15.22
CA PRO A 213 -3.26 1.48 15.37
C PRO A 213 -2.86 1.76 16.83
N THR A 214 -3.80 2.15 17.68
CA THR A 214 -3.54 2.42 19.10
C THR A 214 -4.06 1.33 20.04
N SER A 215 -4.36 0.15 19.51
CA SER A 215 -4.85 -0.99 20.27
C SER A 215 -3.77 -1.58 21.18
N VAL A 216 -4.20 -2.33 22.19
CA VAL A 216 -3.29 -3.05 23.08
C VAL A 216 -2.50 -4.10 22.28
N GLU A 217 -3.13 -4.73 21.29
CA GLU A 217 -2.57 -5.72 20.38
C GLU A 217 -1.45 -5.12 19.52
N ALA A 218 -1.72 -4.01 18.83
CA ALA A 218 -0.72 -3.30 18.03
C ALA A 218 0.47 -2.85 18.91
N PHE A 219 0.21 -2.29 20.09
CA PHE A 219 1.28 -1.89 21.00
C PHE A 219 2.05 -3.07 21.64
N LYS A 220 1.43 -4.24 21.82
CA LYS A 220 2.14 -5.47 22.22
C LYS A 220 3.08 -5.93 21.10
N ALA A 221 2.64 -5.88 19.84
CA ALA A 221 3.49 -6.18 18.69
C ALA A 221 4.69 -5.22 18.61
N LEU A 222 4.45 -3.90 18.76
CA LEU A 222 5.50 -2.88 18.83
C LEU A 222 6.51 -3.17 19.95
N ARG A 223 6.04 -3.57 21.13
CA ARG A 223 6.92 -3.95 22.25
C ARG A 223 7.74 -5.20 21.95
N GLY A 224 7.22 -6.13 21.16
CA GLY A 224 7.96 -7.27 20.64
C GLY A 224 9.08 -6.83 19.69
N ILE A 225 8.79 -5.89 18.78
CA ILE A 225 9.77 -5.31 17.85
C ILE A 225 10.87 -4.54 18.62
N ASP A 226 10.50 -3.72 19.61
CA ASP A 226 11.45 -2.97 20.47
C ASP A 226 12.46 -3.90 21.18
N LYS A 227 12.02 -5.10 21.58
CA LYS A 227 12.91 -6.13 22.14
C LYS A 227 13.90 -6.66 21.11
N GLN A 228 13.51 -6.82 19.84
CA GLN A 228 14.43 -7.28 18.79
C GLN A 228 15.45 -6.21 18.42
N ILE A 229 15.00 -4.95 18.30
CA ILE A 229 15.88 -3.79 18.09
C ILE A 229 16.94 -3.74 19.21
N LYS A 230 16.54 -3.93 20.47
CA LYS A 230 17.47 -4.02 21.60
C LYS A 230 18.51 -5.13 21.45
N GLN A 231 18.12 -6.30 20.96
CA GLN A 231 19.05 -7.40 20.75
C GLN A 231 20.05 -7.07 19.63
N ILE A 232 19.57 -6.57 18.50
CA ILE A 232 20.38 -6.17 17.36
C ILE A 232 21.39 -5.09 17.77
N ASP A 233 20.93 -4.02 18.40
CA ASP A 233 21.77 -2.90 18.79
C ASP A 233 22.82 -3.28 19.86
N ARG A 234 22.47 -4.17 20.79
CA ARG A 234 23.43 -4.73 21.76
C ARG A 234 24.54 -5.53 21.08
N ILE A 235 24.24 -6.28 20.02
CA ILE A 235 25.25 -7.03 19.26
C ILE A 235 26.07 -6.06 18.41
N ARG A 236 25.42 -5.13 17.70
CA ARG A 236 26.05 -4.06 16.92
C ARG A 236 27.11 -3.30 17.72
N THR A 237 26.79 -2.90 18.95
CA THR A 237 27.68 -2.10 19.79
C THR A 237 28.84 -2.91 20.40
N ARG A 238 28.64 -4.22 20.65
CA ARG A 238 29.65 -5.11 21.25
C ARG A 238 30.61 -5.72 20.25
N TYR A 239 30.15 -6.03 19.05
CA TYR A 239 30.94 -6.70 18.02
C TYR A 239 31.35 -5.70 16.94
N ARG A 240 32.60 -5.27 17.00
CA ARG A 240 33.16 -4.21 16.15
C ARG A 240 33.98 -4.73 14.97
N ARG A 241 33.70 -5.94 14.46
CA ARG A 241 34.34 -6.46 13.23
C ARG A 241 34.06 -5.54 12.04
N ARG A 242 32.83 -5.01 11.97
CA ARG A 242 32.41 -3.94 11.08
C ARG A 242 31.50 -3.02 11.87
N GLU A 243 31.59 -1.72 11.60
CA GLU A 243 30.72 -0.74 12.21
C GLU A 243 29.43 -0.56 11.41
N TYR A 244 28.34 -0.30 12.10
CA TYR A 244 27.03 -0.11 11.47
C TYR A 244 26.32 1.07 12.10
N ASP A 245 25.65 1.85 11.25
CA ASP A 245 24.65 2.81 11.68
C ASP A 245 23.28 2.17 11.78
N LEU A 246 22.62 2.37 12.92
CA LEU A 246 21.28 1.86 13.16
C LEU A 246 20.24 2.87 12.71
N HIS A 247 19.46 2.49 11.69
CA HIS A 247 18.25 3.19 11.27
C HIS A 247 17.04 2.35 11.65
N ILE A 248 16.01 2.99 12.19
CA ILE A 248 14.72 2.35 12.53
C ILE A 248 13.63 3.18 11.89
N LEU A 249 12.92 2.65 10.90
CA LEU A 249 11.90 3.39 10.18
C LEU A 249 10.61 2.60 10.03
N SER A 250 9.51 3.32 9.85
CA SER A 250 8.28 2.80 9.26
C SER A 250 8.28 3.18 7.79
N ASP A 251 7.86 2.28 6.91
CA ASP A 251 7.74 2.48 5.46
C ASP A 251 6.51 3.34 5.11
N HIS A 252 5.44 3.20 5.88
CA HIS A 252 4.26 4.07 5.87
C HIS A 252 3.71 4.27 7.28
N GLY A 253 2.75 5.17 7.44
CA GLY A 253 1.97 5.30 8.67
C GLY A 253 0.75 4.36 8.70
N MET A 254 -0.19 4.65 9.59
CA MET A 254 -1.44 3.89 9.71
C MET A 254 -2.58 4.79 10.20
N THR A 255 -3.67 4.89 9.43
CA THR A 255 -4.82 5.72 9.78
C THR A 255 -5.97 4.82 10.30
N PRO A 256 -6.61 5.14 11.44
CA PRO A 256 -7.85 4.48 11.85
C PRO A 256 -8.92 4.55 10.75
N SER A 257 -9.66 3.48 10.53
CA SER A 257 -10.63 3.45 9.44
C SER A 257 -11.91 2.68 9.76
N VAL A 258 -12.94 2.93 8.95
CA VAL A 258 -14.21 2.22 9.01
C VAL A 258 -14.43 1.49 7.69
N PRO A 259 -14.64 0.16 7.69
CA PRO A 259 -14.91 -0.58 6.46
C PRO A 259 -16.16 -0.07 5.75
N PHE A 260 -16.06 0.16 4.44
CA PHE A 260 -17.15 0.58 3.56
C PHE A 260 -18.31 -0.43 3.63
N GLN A 261 -17.99 -1.73 3.63
CA GLN A 261 -18.98 -2.80 3.75
C GLN A 261 -19.76 -2.75 5.07
N GLN A 262 -19.12 -2.32 6.17
CA GLN A 262 -19.79 -2.20 7.46
C GLN A 262 -20.78 -1.03 7.47
N LEU A 263 -20.46 0.07 6.77
CA LEU A 263 -21.32 1.26 6.70
C LEU A 263 -22.47 1.10 5.70
N TYR A 264 -22.22 0.46 4.56
CA TYR A 264 -23.14 0.47 3.42
C TYR A 264 -23.68 -0.92 3.04
N GLY A 265 -23.31 -1.97 3.79
CA GLY A 265 -23.84 -3.32 3.63
C GLY A 265 -23.39 -4.06 2.35
N CYS A 266 -22.48 -3.49 1.56
CA CYS A 266 -21.93 -4.07 0.34
C CYS A 266 -20.47 -3.63 0.14
N THR A 267 -19.69 -4.40 -0.61
CA THR A 267 -18.33 -3.98 -0.99
C THR A 267 -18.38 -2.88 -2.04
N LEU A 268 -17.28 -2.14 -2.23
CA LEU A 268 -17.21 -1.13 -3.30
C LEU A 268 -17.46 -1.75 -4.69
N GLY A 269 -16.91 -2.93 -4.95
CA GLY A 269 -17.15 -3.67 -6.20
C GLY A 269 -18.62 -4.02 -6.40
N GLN A 270 -19.30 -4.52 -5.35
CA GLN A 270 -20.74 -4.79 -5.39
C GLN A 270 -21.58 -3.52 -5.57
N TYR A 271 -21.14 -2.40 -5.00
CA TYR A 271 -21.80 -1.11 -5.21
C TYR A 271 -21.70 -0.71 -6.68
N ILE A 272 -20.51 -0.69 -7.27
CA ILE A 272 -20.28 -0.35 -8.70
C ILE A 272 -21.08 -1.30 -9.61
N ALA A 273 -21.07 -2.61 -9.31
CA ALA A 273 -21.83 -3.62 -10.03
C ALA A 273 -23.32 -3.29 -10.17
N ARG A 274 -23.94 -2.82 -9.08
CA ARG A 274 -25.37 -2.48 -9.07
C ARG A 274 -25.69 -1.26 -9.92
N GLN A 275 -24.74 -0.38 -10.17
CA GLN A 275 -24.97 0.87 -10.90
C GLN A 275 -24.83 0.73 -12.41
N VAL A 276 -24.07 -0.28 -12.87
CA VAL A 276 -23.83 -0.51 -14.30
C VAL A 276 -24.93 -1.37 -14.94
N GLY A 277 -25.76 -2.04 -14.14
CA GLY A 277 -26.64 -3.11 -14.65
C GLY A 277 -25.82 -4.39 -14.90
N GLU A 278 -26.46 -5.55 -14.82
CA GLU A 278 -25.84 -6.88 -14.68
C GLU A 278 -24.50 -7.12 -15.39
N GLY A 279 -23.54 -7.70 -14.65
CA GLY A 279 -22.34 -8.34 -15.22
C GLY A 279 -20.97 -7.88 -14.70
N VAL A 280 -20.84 -7.30 -13.50
CA VAL A 280 -19.50 -6.92 -12.99
C VAL A 280 -18.74 -8.10 -12.39
N PHE A 281 -17.66 -8.46 -13.08
CA PHE A 281 -16.68 -9.46 -12.68
C PHE A 281 -15.79 -8.92 -11.55
N THR A 282 -16.27 -8.97 -10.31
CA THR A 282 -15.40 -8.83 -9.14
C THR A 282 -14.51 -10.07 -9.04
N ASP A 283 -13.18 -9.92 -8.94
CA ASP A 283 -12.22 -11.03 -8.83
C ASP A 283 -12.35 -11.77 -7.47
N GLU A 284 -13.41 -12.57 -7.33
CA GLU A 284 -13.35 -14.01 -7.05
C GLU A 284 -13.75 -14.71 -8.36
N ARG A 285 -12.76 -15.17 -9.15
CA ARG A 285 -12.95 -15.73 -10.51
C ARG A 285 -14.05 -16.80 -10.62
N TRP A 286 -14.97 -16.60 -11.58
CA TRP A 286 -15.44 -17.61 -12.55
C TRP A 286 -16.14 -16.93 -13.74
N GLY A 287 -15.93 -17.44 -14.96
CA GLY A 287 -16.53 -16.90 -16.19
C GLY A 287 -17.77 -17.67 -16.65
N LYS A 288 -18.70 -16.96 -17.32
CA LYS A 288 -19.21 -17.29 -18.68
C LYS A 288 -20.23 -16.24 -19.18
N GLU A 289 -20.15 -16.07 -20.50
CA GLU A 289 -21.05 -15.49 -21.52
C GLU A 289 -22.48 -15.02 -21.17
N GLY A 290 -22.82 -13.82 -21.65
CA GLY A 290 -24.18 -13.34 -21.86
C GLY A 290 -24.18 -11.97 -22.56
N ARG A 291 -24.66 -11.92 -23.81
CA ARG A 291 -24.74 -10.72 -24.68
C ARG A 291 -25.91 -9.81 -24.29
N GLU A 292 -25.69 -8.49 -24.37
CA GLU A 292 -26.61 -7.53 -25.00
C GLU A 292 -25.78 -6.40 -25.66
N THR A 293 -25.85 -6.28 -26.98
CA THR A 293 -25.27 -5.16 -27.74
C THR A 293 -26.20 -3.96 -27.59
N ILE A 294 -25.86 -3.03 -26.71
CA ILE A 294 -26.48 -1.70 -26.71
C ILE A 294 -25.84 -0.93 -27.87
N GLU A 295 -26.65 -0.63 -28.89
CA GLU A 295 -26.21 0.17 -30.04
C GLU A 295 -25.72 1.54 -29.55
N ALA A 296 -24.51 1.94 -29.95
CA ALA A 296 -23.89 3.22 -29.57
C ALA A 296 -24.77 4.45 -29.88
N GLN A 297 -25.71 4.31 -30.82
CA GLN A 297 -26.70 5.32 -31.18
C GLN A 297 -27.72 5.58 -30.06
N PHE A 298 -28.13 4.54 -29.32
CA PHE A 298 -29.08 4.66 -28.21
C PHE A 298 -28.46 5.40 -27.02
N LEU A 299 -27.17 5.12 -26.74
CA LEU A 299 -26.40 5.83 -25.70
C LEU A 299 -26.27 7.33 -26.04
N MET A 300 -26.02 7.66 -27.31
CA MET A 300 -25.92 9.06 -27.79
C MET A 300 -27.25 9.81 -27.72
N GLU A 301 -28.38 9.14 -27.92
CA GLU A 301 -29.71 9.75 -27.83
C GLU A 301 -30.15 9.97 -26.36
N GLU A 302 -29.79 9.04 -25.46
CA GLU A 302 -29.99 9.19 -24.01
C GLU A 302 -29.11 10.31 -23.42
N LEU A 303 -27.89 10.48 -23.95
CA LEU A 303 -26.93 11.54 -23.59
C LEU A 303 -27.45 12.96 -23.91
N LYS A 304 -28.09 13.16 -25.06
CA LYS A 304 -28.73 14.46 -25.41
C LYS A 304 -29.93 14.79 -24.51
N GLY A 305 -30.61 13.78 -23.97
CA GLY A 305 -31.71 13.95 -23.01
C GLY A 305 -31.25 14.35 -21.59
N LEU A 306 -29.99 14.12 -21.25
CA LEU A 306 -29.43 14.38 -19.91
C LEU A 306 -28.94 15.83 -19.70
N GLU A 307 -28.62 16.57 -20.77
CA GLU A 307 -28.22 17.98 -20.72
C GLU A 307 -29.27 18.87 -20.02
N GLY A 308 -30.56 18.52 -20.10
CA GLY A 308 -31.66 19.26 -19.48
C GLY A 308 -31.96 18.92 -18.01
N ARG A 309 -31.36 17.85 -17.43
CA ARG A 309 -31.71 17.34 -16.09
C ARG A 309 -30.57 17.36 -15.07
N LEU A 310 -29.37 17.79 -15.44
CA LEU A 310 -28.22 17.84 -14.55
C LEU A 310 -28.18 19.17 -13.77
N SER A 311 -28.20 19.06 -12.44
CA SER A 311 -28.15 20.24 -11.54
C SER A 311 -26.82 20.98 -11.63
N LYS A 312 -26.78 22.25 -11.16
CA LYS A 312 -25.59 23.13 -11.05
C LYS A 312 -24.34 22.49 -10.39
N ARG A 313 -24.46 21.30 -9.77
CA ARG A 313 -23.40 20.55 -9.10
C ARG A 313 -22.56 19.64 -10.02
N GLY A 314 -23.01 19.38 -11.25
CA GLY A 314 -22.31 18.52 -12.23
C GLY A 314 -21.62 19.28 -13.39
N GLY A 315 -21.44 20.59 -13.28
CA GLY A 315 -21.02 21.44 -14.40
C GLY A 315 -19.66 21.10 -15.01
N ALA A 316 -18.74 20.51 -14.23
CA ALA A 316 -17.45 20.04 -14.76
C ALA A 316 -17.62 18.82 -15.68
N LEU A 317 -18.48 17.86 -15.28
CA LEU A 317 -18.76 16.65 -16.06
C LEU A 317 -19.44 16.98 -17.38
N VAL A 318 -20.41 17.90 -17.36
CA VAL A 318 -21.11 18.37 -18.57
C VAL A 318 -20.15 19.05 -19.56
N ARG A 319 -19.19 19.85 -19.08
CA ARG A 319 -18.18 20.48 -19.95
C ARG A 319 -17.22 19.48 -20.58
N LEU A 320 -16.77 18.49 -19.80
CA LEU A 320 -15.91 17.41 -20.30
C LEU A 320 -16.60 16.59 -21.38
N MET A 321 -17.88 16.23 -21.16
CA MET A 321 -18.71 15.55 -22.15
C MET A 321 -18.92 16.41 -23.41
N GLY A 322 -19.17 17.70 -23.25
CA GLY A 322 -19.35 18.64 -24.38
C GLY A 322 -18.10 18.74 -25.26
N ARG A 323 -16.91 18.88 -24.67
CA ARG A 323 -15.64 18.93 -25.42
C ARG A 323 -15.34 17.63 -26.17
N PHE A 324 -15.54 16.48 -25.51
CA PHE A 324 -15.34 15.17 -26.14
C PHE A 324 -16.28 14.92 -27.32
N LEU A 325 -17.56 15.30 -27.17
CA LEU A 325 -18.55 15.19 -28.25
C LEU A 325 -18.25 16.17 -29.40
N GLU A 326 -17.63 17.32 -29.14
CA GLU A 326 -17.22 18.25 -30.21
C GLU A 326 -15.98 17.76 -30.97
N GLU A 327 -15.01 17.12 -30.30
CA GLU A 327 -13.75 16.67 -30.92
C GLU A 327 -13.84 15.32 -31.65
N ARG A 328 -14.74 14.41 -31.27
CA ARG A 328 -14.85 13.05 -31.84
C ARG A 328 -16.08 12.79 -32.71
N VAL A 329 -16.85 13.80 -33.11
CA VAL A 329 -17.93 13.65 -34.11
C VAL A 329 -17.35 13.66 -35.52
N GLY A 330 -16.66 12.57 -35.85
CA GLY A 330 -16.31 12.16 -37.22
C GLY A 330 -17.06 10.86 -37.55
N PRO A 331 -17.84 10.77 -38.64
CA PRO A 331 -18.73 9.63 -38.88
C PRO A 331 -18.07 8.31 -39.33
N GLU A 332 -16.73 8.16 -39.31
CA GLU A 332 -16.07 7.02 -39.99
C GLU A 332 -14.92 6.31 -39.21
N GLU A 333 -14.63 6.64 -37.96
CA GLU A 333 -13.64 5.85 -37.18
C GLU A 333 -14.32 4.69 -36.44
N GLU A 334 -13.78 3.47 -36.59
CA GLU A 334 -14.13 2.34 -35.72
C GLU A 334 -13.90 2.75 -34.27
N MET A 335 -14.99 2.86 -33.50
CA MET A 335 -14.92 3.25 -32.10
C MET A 335 -14.01 2.25 -31.37
N PRO A 336 -12.99 2.71 -30.62
CA PRO A 336 -11.96 1.85 -30.02
C PRO A 336 -12.48 1.01 -28.82
N TRP A 337 -13.79 0.82 -28.71
CA TRP A 337 -14.48 0.28 -27.55
C TRP A 337 -15.21 -1.01 -27.91
N ASP A 338 -14.90 -2.08 -27.19
CA ASP A 338 -15.66 -3.33 -27.21
C ASP A 338 -16.82 -3.25 -26.20
N LEU A 339 -17.97 -2.74 -26.65
CA LEU A 339 -19.17 -2.59 -25.82
C LEU A 339 -19.71 -3.92 -25.26
N SER A 340 -19.34 -5.07 -25.85
CA SER A 340 -19.69 -6.38 -25.28
C SER A 340 -19.02 -6.63 -23.92
N ARG A 341 -17.93 -5.92 -23.65
CA ARG A 341 -17.17 -5.95 -22.39
C ARG A 341 -17.51 -4.79 -21.45
N ARG A 342 -18.61 -4.08 -21.69
CA ARG A 342 -19.06 -2.97 -20.82
C ARG A 342 -19.28 -3.40 -19.36
N GLY A 343 -19.69 -4.64 -19.12
CA GLY A 343 -19.80 -5.20 -17.76
C GLY A 343 -18.46 -5.63 -17.14
N ASP A 344 -17.40 -5.79 -17.94
CA ASP A 344 -16.09 -6.25 -17.49
C ASP A 344 -15.32 -5.10 -16.80
N ILE A 345 -15.67 -4.89 -15.53
CA ILE A 345 -15.10 -3.86 -14.66
C ILE A 345 -14.33 -4.54 -13.53
N VAL A 346 -13.03 -4.23 -13.45
CA VAL A 346 -12.16 -4.75 -12.40
C VAL A 346 -11.98 -3.68 -11.32
N VAL A 347 -12.31 -4.02 -10.08
CA VAL A 347 -12.13 -3.14 -8.91
C VAL A 347 -11.05 -3.70 -8.01
N ARG A 348 -9.97 -2.93 -7.81
CA ARG A 348 -8.81 -3.31 -6.99
C ARG A 348 -8.67 -2.36 -5.80
N SER A 349 -9.15 -2.80 -4.65
CA SER A 349 -9.05 -2.06 -3.39
C SER A 349 -7.72 -2.34 -2.67
N SER A 350 -7.11 -1.27 -2.15
CA SER A 350 -5.93 -1.28 -1.28
C SER A 350 -6.14 -0.23 -0.19
N GLY A 351 -6.60 -0.66 0.98
CA GLY A 351 -6.98 0.19 2.10
C GLY A 351 -8.11 1.16 1.73
N SER A 352 -7.83 2.46 1.85
CA SER A 352 -8.77 3.53 1.55
C SER A 352 -8.75 4.02 0.11
N MET A 353 -7.98 3.35 -0.75
CA MET A 353 -7.86 3.66 -2.16
C MET A 353 -8.33 2.47 -3.00
N ALA A 354 -8.97 2.72 -4.13
CA ALA A 354 -9.33 1.69 -5.09
C ALA A 354 -9.09 2.16 -6.52
N HIS A 355 -8.50 1.28 -7.33
CA HIS A 355 -8.40 1.48 -8.77
C HIS A 355 -9.54 0.73 -9.47
N ILE A 356 -10.21 1.40 -10.40
CA ILE A 356 -11.26 0.84 -11.27
C ILE A 356 -10.73 0.79 -12.68
N TYR A 357 -10.89 -0.35 -13.34
CA TYR A 357 -10.48 -0.59 -14.72
C TYR A 357 -11.70 -1.02 -15.52
N PHE A 358 -11.95 -0.37 -16.65
CA PHE A 358 -13.01 -0.70 -17.59
C PHE A 358 -12.40 -1.40 -18.80
N ASN A 359 -12.67 -2.70 -18.96
CA ASN A 359 -12.06 -3.53 -20.00
C ASN A 359 -12.76 -3.43 -21.37
N VAL A 360 -13.65 -2.44 -21.52
CA VAL A 360 -14.20 -2.00 -22.81
C VAL A 360 -13.10 -1.50 -23.76
N SER A 361 -11.94 -1.07 -23.23
CA SER A 361 -10.73 -0.76 -23.99
C SER A 361 -9.51 -1.39 -23.31
N PRO A 362 -8.50 -1.88 -24.05
CA PRO A 362 -7.22 -2.30 -23.48
C PRO A 362 -6.36 -1.13 -22.99
N SER A 363 -6.58 0.08 -23.52
CA SER A 363 -5.86 1.30 -23.12
C SER A 363 -6.54 2.02 -21.96
N PRO A 364 -5.83 2.87 -21.21
CA PRO A 364 -6.45 3.74 -20.20
C PRO A 364 -7.55 4.61 -20.83
N LEU A 365 -8.66 4.79 -20.11
CA LEU A 365 -9.75 5.68 -20.54
C LEU A 365 -9.62 7.07 -19.90
N ASP A 366 -10.00 8.08 -20.67
CA ASP A 366 -10.20 9.43 -20.17
C ASP A 366 -11.54 9.59 -19.45
N LEU A 367 -11.63 10.59 -18.57
CA LEU A 367 -12.79 10.82 -17.73
C LEU A 367 -14.04 11.12 -18.57
N SER A 368 -13.88 11.83 -19.69
CA SER A 368 -14.93 12.07 -20.69
C SER A 368 -15.41 10.79 -21.37
N GLU A 369 -14.53 9.87 -21.73
CA GLU A 369 -14.91 8.56 -22.28
C GLU A 369 -15.72 7.75 -21.27
N ILE A 370 -15.28 7.75 -20.00
CA ILE A 370 -15.99 7.07 -18.90
C ILE A 370 -17.36 7.73 -18.65
N ALA A 371 -17.46 9.05 -18.76
CA ALA A 371 -18.70 9.79 -18.62
C ALA A 371 -19.72 9.42 -19.70
N VAL A 372 -19.26 9.22 -20.94
CA VAL A 372 -20.11 8.76 -22.06
C VAL A 372 -20.53 7.30 -21.87
N LEU A 373 -19.59 6.41 -21.52
CA LEU A 373 -19.84 4.98 -21.40
C LEU A 373 -20.59 4.58 -20.12
N TYR A 374 -20.45 5.34 -19.03
CA TYR A 374 -21.01 5.05 -17.70
C TYR A 374 -21.56 6.33 -17.01
N PRO A 375 -22.52 7.03 -17.62
CA PRO A 375 -22.96 8.36 -17.17
C PRO A 375 -23.55 8.37 -15.75
N SER A 376 -24.30 7.33 -15.39
CA SER A 376 -24.88 7.18 -14.04
C SER A 376 -23.81 6.88 -12.98
N LEU A 377 -22.81 6.06 -13.32
CA LEU A 377 -21.81 5.57 -12.39
C LEU A 377 -20.98 6.72 -11.82
N LEU A 378 -20.41 7.56 -12.67
CA LEU A 378 -19.50 8.63 -12.22
C LEU A 378 -20.21 9.60 -11.26
N ARG A 379 -21.42 10.01 -11.62
CA ARG A 379 -22.25 10.85 -10.75
C ARG A 379 -22.50 10.21 -9.39
N GLN A 380 -22.89 8.93 -9.38
CA GLN A 380 -23.18 8.23 -8.13
C GLN A 380 -21.93 8.02 -7.27
N LEU A 381 -20.76 7.76 -7.88
CA LEU A 381 -19.49 7.69 -7.16
C LEU A 381 -19.13 9.02 -6.48
N ILE A 382 -19.31 10.14 -7.17
CA ILE A 382 -19.06 11.49 -6.62
C ILE A 382 -20.05 11.81 -5.49
N GLU A 383 -21.33 11.49 -5.68
CA GLU A 383 -22.38 11.79 -4.69
C GLU A 383 -22.33 10.85 -3.47
N HIS A 384 -21.71 9.66 -3.58
CA HIS A 384 -21.75 8.66 -2.52
C HIS A 384 -21.12 9.19 -1.22
N PRO A 385 -21.79 9.07 -0.05
CA PRO A 385 -21.28 9.55 1.23
C PRO A 385 -19.94 8.90 1.59
N GLY A 386 -19.73 7.66 1.17
CA GLY A 386 -18.54 6.86 1.47
C GLY A 386 -17.28 7.17 0.65
N ILE A 387 -17.43 7.94 -0.43
CA ILE A 387 -16.32 8.29 -1.34
C ILE A 387 -15.98 9.76 -1.10
N GLY A 388 -14.69 10.03 -0.90
CA GLY A 388 -14.13 11.35 -0.64
C GLY A 388 -13.70 12.05 -1.92
N LEU A 389 -12.96 11.33 -2.77
CA LEU A 389 -12.48 11.82 -4.06
C LEU A 389 -12.65 10.77 -5.15
N VAL A 390 -12.88 11.26 -6.36
CA VAL A 390 -12.75 10.51 -7.61
C VAL A 390 -11.66 11.18 -8.43
N VAL A 391 -10.63 10.43 -8.81
CA VAL A 391 -9.52 10.92 -9.63
C VAL A 391 -9.52 10.18 -10.95
N GLY A 392 -9.40 10.94 -12.04
CA GLY A 392 -9.29 10.42 -13.40
C GLY A 392 -8.24 11.20 -14.18
N ARG A 393 -8.14 10.89 -15.46
CA ARG A 393 -7.25 11.55 -16.42
C ARG A 393 -8.06 12.06 -17.60
N GLU A 394 -7.63 13.14 -18.22
CA GLU A 394 -8.28 13.76 -19.37
C GLU A 394 -7.21 14.41 -20.25
N GLY A 395 -6.98 13.92 -21.47
CA GLY A 395 -6.04 14.57 -22.39
C GLY A 395 -4.61 14.72 -21.84
N GLY A 396 -4.19 13.88 -20.91
CA GLY A 396 -2.90 13.96 -20.21
C GLY A 396 -2.91 14.75 -18.89
N GLU A 397 -4.00 15.48 -18.60
CA GLU A 397 -4.23 16.16 -17.32
C GLU A 397 -4.77 15.19 -16.26
N THR A 398 -4.55 15.50 -14.99
CA THR A 398 -5.19 14.79 -13.86
C THR A 398 -6.37 15.59 -13.35
N VAL A 399 -7.54 14.96 -13.30
CA VAL A 399 -8.77 15.57 -12.80
C VAL A 399 -9.14 14.97 -11.45
N ILE A 400 -9.18 15.79 -10.40
CA ILE A 400 -9.51 15.42 -9.03
C ILE A 400 -10.88 16.00 -8.70
N VAL A 401 -11.88 15.14 -8.57
CA VAL A 401 -13.27 15.53 -8.32
C VAL A 401 -13.65 15.25 -6.87
N GLY A 402 -14.04 16.30 -6.16
CA GLY A 402 -14.69 16.23 -4.85
C GLY A 402 -16.19 16.53 -4.94
N LYS A 403 -16.87 16.54 -3.80
CA LYS A 403 -18.34 16.75 -3.75
C LYS A 403 -18.81 18.16 -4.14
N ARG A 404 -17.92 19.15 -4.02
CA ARG A 404 -18.25 20.58 -4.19
C ARG A 404 -17.28 21.34 -5.09
N GLY A 405 -16.36 20.63 -5.73
CA GLY A 405 -15.43 21.22 -6.67
C GLY A 405 -14.49 20.21 -7.28
N THR A 406 -13.66 20.70 -8.18
CA THR A 406 -12.74 19.93 -9.01
C THR A 406 -11.40 20.65 -9.09
N ILE A 407 -10.32 19.88 -9.14
CA ILE A 407 -9.00 20.38 -9.56
C ILE A 407 -8.63 19.69 -10.86
N THR A 408 -8.18 20.47 -11.84
CA THR A 408 -7.48 19.96 -13.03
C THR A 408 -6.02 20.32 -12.88
N LEU A 409 -5.12 19.35 -13.02
CA LEU A 409 -3.68 19.53 -12.88
C LEU A 409 -2.93 19.02 -14.10
N ASP A 410 -1.99 19.82 -14.58
CA ASP A 410 -1.02 19.49 -15.62
C ASP A 410 0.41 19.76 -15.11
N GLU A 411 1.37 19.98 -16.02
CA GLU A 411 2.74 20.36 -15.65
C GLU A 411 2.88 21.85 -15.29
N GLU A 412 1.95 22.71 -15.71
CA GLU A 412 2.00 24.16 -15.56
C GLU A 412 1.37 24.63 -14.24
N GLY A 413 0.37 23.90 -13.73
CA GLY A 413 -0.24 24.21 -12.44
C GLY A 413 -1.55 23.48 -12.16
N ALA A 414 -2.34 24.07 -11.26
CA ALA A 414 -3.63 23.53 -10.83
C ALA A 414 -4.74 24.58 -11.06
N GLU A 415 -5.75 24.22 -11.84
CA GLU A 415 -6.99 24.99 -11.98
C GLU A 415 -8.04 24.43 -11.01
N ILE A 416 -8.63 25.29 -10.17
CA ILE A 416 -9.66 24.90 -9.20
C ILE A 416 -11.01 25.49 -9.61
N GLN A 417 -12.01 24.62 -9.71
CA GLN A 417 -13.40 25.01 -9.98
C GLN A 417 -14.28 24.64 -8.79
N GLY A 418 -14.95 25.63 -8.18
CA GLY A 418 -15.72 25.44 -6.95
C GLY A 418 -14.83 25.42 -5.71
N GLU A 419 -15.13 24.54 -4.74
CA GLU A 419 -14.29 24.36 -3.55
C GLU A 419 -13.11 23.43 -3.84
N ASN A 420 -11.91 23.77 -3.34
CA ASN A 420 -10.75 22.89 -3.42
C ASN A 420 -11.02 21.55 -2.68
N PRO A 421 -11.10 20.40 -3.39
CA PRO A 421 -11.36 19.09 -2.80
C PRO A 421 -10.34 18.63 -1.76
N LEU A 422 -9.12 19.16 -1.82
CA LEU A 422 -8.00 18.77 -0.96
C LEU A 422 -7.80 19.72 0.22
N ALA A 423 -8.54 20.84 0.31
CA ALA A 423 -8.30 21.88 1.31
C ALA A 423 -8.36 21.43 2.78
N SER A 424 -9.03 20.32 3.07
CA SER A 424 -9.07 19.74 4.43
C SER A 424 -7.83 18.92 4.79
N LEU A 425 -6.96 18.61 3.83
CA LEU A 425 -5.73 17.87 4.08
C LEU A 425 -4.63 18.82 4.61
N PRO A 426 -3.67 18.32 5.42
CA PRO A 426 -2.62 19.16 5.98
C PRO A 426 -1.71 19.81 4.93
N GLU A 427 -1.51 19.17 3.78
CA GLU A 427 -0.59 19.60 2.71
C GLU A 427 -1.29 19.43 1.35
N PRO A 428 -2.26 20.29 1.00
CA PRO A 428 -3.12 20.10 -0.18
C PRO A 428 -2.37 20.14 -1.50
N GLU A 429 -1.35 21.00 -1.64
CA GLU A 429 -0.54 21.13 -2.86
C GLU A 429 0.32 19.87 -3.08
N LEU A 430 0.95 19.36 -2.02
CA LEU A 430 1.72 18.12 -2.08
C LEU A 430 0.80 16.93 -2.40
N ALA A 431 -0.39 16.89 -1.80
CA ALA A 431 -1.38 15.86 -2.09
C ALA A 431 -1.82 15.88 -3.56
N ALA A 432 -2.04 17.06 -4.13
CA ALA A 432 -2.41 17.21 -5.54
C ALA A 432 -1.31 16.68 -6.47
N GLU A 433 -0.04 17.02 -6.18
CA GLU A 433 1.11 16.53 -6.96
C GLU A 433 1.29 15.00 -6.84
N GLN A 434 1.08 14.43 -5.64
CA GLN A 434 1.12 12.97 -5.47
C GLN A 434 -0.02 12.27 -6.20
N LEU A 435 -1.22 12.88 -6.27
CA LEU A 435 -2.35 12.35 -7.04
C LEU A 435 -2.10 12.43 -8.54
N ARG A 436 -1.54 13.55 -9.04
CA ARG A 436 -1.11 13.72 -10.44
C ARG A 436 -0.11 12.64 -10.83
N ARG A 437 0.92 12.44 -10.00
CA ARG A 437 1.91 11.38 -10.19
C ARG A 437 1.29 9.99 -10.21
N LEU A 438 0.37 9.69 -9.27
CA LEU A 438 -0.29 8.38 -9.24
C LEU A 438 -1.15 8.17 -10.51
N ALA A 439 -1.91 9.18 -10.92
CA ALA A 439 -2.73 9.14 -12.12
C ALA A 439 -1.88 9.09 -13.41
N SER A 440 -0.60 9.46 -13.39
CA SER A 440 0.27 9.35 -14.56
C SER A 440 0.82 7.93 -14.78
N PHE A 441 0.61 6.98 -13.87
CA PHE A 441 1.15 5.63 -14.02
C PHE A 441 0.43 4.84 -15.11
N PRO A 442 1.15 4.13 -16.00
CA PRO A 442 0.55 3.24 -17.00
C PRO A 442 -0.44 2.23 -16.42
N HIS A 443 -0.14 1.65 -15.25
CA HIS A 443 -1.01 0.64 -14.62
C HIS A 443 -1.99 1.19 -13.57
N SER A 444 -2.07 2.52 -13.40
CA SER A 444 -3.13 3.11 -12.57
C SER A 444 -4.48 2.97 -13.25
N GLY A 445 -5.50 2.60 -12.46
CA GLY A 445 -6.89 2.48 -12.92
C GLY A 445 -7.40 3.69 -13.68
N ASP A 446 -8.37 3.44 -14.56
CA ASP A 446 -9.10 4.45 -15.34
C ASP A 446 -9.79 5.46 -14.41
N LEU A 447 -10.30 4.98 -13.26
CA LEU A 447 -10.66 5.82 -12.11
C LEU A 447 -9.92 5.37 -10.86
N ILE A 448 -9.56 6.33 -10.02
CA ILE A 448 -8.95 6.10 -8.71
C ILE A 448 -9.87 6.73 -7.66
N LEU A 449 -10.38 5.91 -6.75
CA LEU A 449 -11.29 6.33 -5.70
C LEU A 449 -10.57 6.40 -4.36
N PHE A 450 -10.88 7.43 -3.58
CA PHE A 450 -10.45 7.55 -2.19
C PHE A 450 -11.66 7.57 -1.28
N GLY A 451 -11.63 6.79 -0.20
CA GLY A 451 -12.68 6.80 0.82
C GLY A 451 -12.77 8.15 1.52
N ALA A 452 -13.98 8.52 1.98
CA ALA A 452 -14.18 9.80 2.63
C ALA A 452 -13.46 9.92 3.98
N TRP A 453 -13.01 11.13 4.32
CA TRP A 453 -12.47 11.46 5.64
C TRP A 453 -13.57 11.87 6.61
N HIS A 454 -13.43 11.43 7.87
CA HIS A 454 -14.29 11.81 8.98
C HIS A 454 -13.59 12.81 9.89
N GLY A 455 -14.36 13.72 10.50
CA GLY A 455 -13.84 14.74 11.41
C GLY A 455 -13.21 14.19 12.69
N ASP A 456 -13.44 12.92 13.03
CA ASP A 456 -12.82 12.22 14.16
C ASP A 456 -11.44 11.63 13.82
N GLY A 457 -10.90 11.94 12.63
CA GLY A 457 -9.59 11.47 12.16
C GLY A 457 -9.61 10.07 11.55
N LYS A 458 -10.78 9.45 11.40
CA LYS A 458 -10.94 8.21 10.64
C LYS A 458 -11.14 8.49 9.16
N LEU A 459 -10.96 7.46 8.35
CA LEU A 459 -11.36 7.46 6.95
C LEU A 459 -12.16 6.20 6.61
N ILE A 460 -12.77 6.18 5.44
CA ILE A 460 -13.47 4.99 4.94
C ILE A 460 -12.48 4.10 4.19
N CYS A 461 -12.42 2.83 4.60
CA CYS A 461 -11.59 1.81 3.98
C CYS A 461 -12.45 0.94 3.06
N PHE A 462 -11.99 0.64 1.85
CA PHE A 462 -12.71 -0.25 0.93
C PHE A 462 -12.45 -1.73 1.24
N GLU A 463 -11.40 -2.03 2.02
CA GLU A 463 -11.16 -3.33 2.60
C GLU A 463 -11.83 -3.49 3.98
N ASP A 464 -11.96 -4.73 4.42
CA ASP A 464 -12.46 -5.07 5.74
C ASP A 464 -11.37 -4.93 6.82
N GLN A 465 -10.95 -3.70 7.06
CA GLN A 465 -9.90 -3.34 8.02
C GLN A 465 -10.34 -2.13 8.84
N VAL A 466 -10.03 -2.15 10.15
CA VAL A 466 -10.36 -1.06 11.09
C VAL A 466 -9.23 -0.02 11.23
N ALA A 467 -8.13 -0.27 10.54
CA ALA A 467 -7.08 0.69 10.25
C ALA A 467 -6.53 0.37 8.87
N SER A 468 -6.14 1.39 8.13
CA SER A 468 -5.64 1.21 6.77
C SER A 468 -4.55 2.21 6.43
N HIS A 469 -3.80 1.86 5.40
CA HIS A 469 -2.85 2.69 4.72
C HIS A 469 -3.00 2.44 3.20
N GLY A 470 -2.15 3.06 2.38
CA GLY A 470 -2.11 2.90 0.93
C GLY A 470 -2.84 3.99 0.15
N GLY A 471 -3.70 4.77 0.81
CA GLY A 471 -4.37 5.93 0.24
C GLY A 471 -3.77 7.24 0.74
N LEU A 472 -4.62 8.26 0.76
CA LEU A 472 -4.28 9.64 1.07
C LEU A 472 -4.96 10.09 2.38
N GLY A 473 -4.24 10.83 3.20
CA GLY A 473 -4.75 11.57 4.36
C GLY A 473 -4.63 10.84 5.69
N GLY A 474 -4.49 11.62 6.75
CA GLY A 474 -4.31 11.13 8.11
C GLY A 474 -2.88 10.60 8.37
N PRO A 475 -2.67 9.89 9.48
CA PRO A 475 -1.33 9.44 9.86
C PRO A 475 -0.64 8.50 8.86
N GLN A 476 -1.35 7.86 7.92
CA GLN A 476 -0.76 6.98 6.90
C GLN A 476 0.31 7.68 6.04
N ASP A 477 0.18 8.99 5.82
CA ASP A 477 1.09 9.78 4.99
C ASP A 477 2.42 10.11 5.69
N TYR A 478 2.47 9.94 7.03
CA TYR A 478 3.54 10.42 7.91
C TYR A 478 4.20 9.29 8.70
N PRO A 479 4.95 8.38 8.06
CA PRO A 479 5.84 7.48 8.77
C PRO A 479 6.89 8.22 9.62
N PHE A 480 7.58 7.45 10.46
CA PHE A 480 8.72 7.94 11.22
C PHE A 480 10.02 7.28 10.77
N ILE A 481 11.14 7.93 11.08
CA ILE A 481 12.47 7.36 11.05
C ILE A 481 13.26 7.83 12.27
N MET A 482 13.97 6.89 12.88
CA MET A 482 15.02 7.14 13.87
C MET A 482 16.37 6.87 13.21
N TYR A 483 17.27 7.83 13.29
CA TYR A 483 18.57 7.81 12.63
C TYR A 483 19.67 8.32 13.56
N PRO A 484 20.95 7.95 13.35
CA PRO A 484 22.06 8.46 14.15
C PRO A 484 22.07 9.99 14.13
N ARG A 485 21.99 10.62 15.31
CA ARG A 485 21.78 12.08 15.44
C ARG A 485 22.82 12.91 14.68
N ARG A 486 24.07 12.42 14.66
CA ARG A 486 25.21 13.02 13.93
C ARG A 486 25.01 13.14 12.41
N LEU A 487 24.07 12.42 11.82
CA LEU A 487 23.80 12.51 10.38
C LEU A 487 23.00 13.76 10.00
N ASN A 488 22.34 14.40 10.97
CA ASN A 488 21.57 15.64 10.80
C ASN A 488 20.72 15.67 9.51
N LEU A 489 19.92 14.62 9.29
CA LEU A 489 19.12 14.49 8.08
C LEU A 489 18.03 15.55 8.03
N ASP A 490 17.93 16.21 6.89
CA ASP A 490 16.86 17.16 6.57
C ASP A 490 15.69 16.39 5.94
N LEU A 491 14.77 15.94 6.79
CA LEU A 491 13.61 15.15 6.36
C LEU A 491 12.40 15.99 5.97
N GLU A 492 12.47 17.30 6.11
CA GLU A 492 11.41 18.20 5.64
C GLU A 492 11.34 18.21 4.11
N LYS A 493 12.48 17.99 3.43
CA LYS A 493 12.57 17.86 1.97
C LYS A 493 12.13 16.49 1.44
N VAL A 494 11.91 15.50 2.30
CA VAL A 494 11.50 14.17 1.88
C VAL A 494 10.00 14.17 1.62
N THR A 495 9.65 14.13 0.35
CA THR A 495 8.26 14.11 -0.14
C THR A 495 7.82 12.73 -0.59
N ASN A 496 8.78 11.84 -0.87
CA ASN A 496 8.55 10.46 -1.29
C ASN A 496 9.66 9.53 -0.75
N ALA A 497 9.36 8.25 -0.60
CA ALA A 497 10.33 7.21 -0.21
C ALA A 497 11.59 7.15 -1.07
N LYS A 498 11.51 7.50 -2.36
CA LYS A 498 12.69 7.57 -3.23
C LYS A 498 13.73 8.61 -2.80
N ASP A 499 13.31 9.66 -2.09
CA ASP A 499 14.21 10.73 -1.65
C ASP A 499 15.15 10.26 -0.52
N LEU A 500 14.85 9.12 0.10
CA LEU A 500 15.73 8.47 1.08
C LEU A 500 16.83 7.60 0.42
N TYR A 501 16.68 7.22 -0.85
CA TYR A 501 17.67 6.37 -1.52
C TYR A 501 19.07 6.97 -1.56
N PRO A 502 19.29 8.25 -1.96
CA PRO A 502 20.62 8.84 -1.99
C PRO A 502 21.34 8.77 -0.64
N HIS A 503 20.60 8.90 0.46
CA HIS A 503 21.14 8.76 1.81
C HIS A 503 21.71 7.36 2.07
N PHE A 504 20.97 6.31 1.69
CA PHE A 504 21.39 4.93 1.92
C PHE A 504 22.43 4.47 0.89
N ALA A 505 22.31 4.89 -0.37
CA ALA A 505 23.27 4.63 -1.43
C ALA A 505 24.68 5.19 -1.10
N ALA A 506 24.76 6.30 -0.36
CA ALA A 506 26.04 6.85 0.11
C ALA A 506 26.83 5.88 1.03
N TYR A 507 26.19 4.87 1.65
CA TYR A 507 26.91 3.83 2.38
C TYR A 507 27.55 2.78 1.46
N LEU A 508 27.01 2.60 0.24
CA LEU A 508 27.51 1.64 -0.73
C LEU A 508 28.73 2.15 -1.48
N ASP A 509 28.69 3.40 -1.93
CA ASP A 509 29.81 4.03 -2.65
C ASP A 509 30.96 4.45 -1.72
N GLY A 510 30.76 4.36 -0.41
CA GLY A 510 31.75 4.65 0.62
C GLY A 510 31.93 6.15 0.93
N THR A 511 31.12 7.02 0.31
CA THR A 511 31.07 8.46 0.62
C THR A 511 30.56 8.73 2.03
N ARG A 512 29.75 7.80 2.58
CA ARG A 512 29.33 7.78 3.98
C ARG A 512 29.89 6.57 4.70
N ARG A 513 30.49 6.82 5.86
CA ARG A 513 31.00 5.79 6.76
C ARG A 513 30.25 5.81 8.09
N PRO A 514 29.97 4.62 8.67
CA PRO A 514 29.54 4.52 10.06
C PRO A 514 30.57 5.18 10.98
N ALA A 515 30.13 5.68 12.14
CA ALA A 515 31.00 6.29 13.14
C ALA A 515 31.09 5.43 14.41
N HIS A 516 32.19 5.57 15.13
CA HIS A 516 32.56 4.84 16.34
C HIS A 516 31.56 4.97 17.50
#